data_AF-A0A432HBB8-F1
#
_entry.id   AF-A0A432HBB8-F1
#
_cell.length_a   1.000
_cell.length_b   1.000
_cell.length_c   1.000
_cell.angle_alpha   90.00
_cell.angle_beta   90.00
_cell.angle_gamma   90.00
#
_symmetry.space_group_name_H-M   'P 1'
#
loop_
_entity.id
_entity.type
_entity.pdbx_description
1 polymer ?
#
loop_
_entity_poly.entity_id
_entity_poly.type
_entity_poly.pdbx_seq_one_letter_code
_entity_poly.pdbx_strand_id
1 'polypeptide(L)'
;ENGKWSAQSGLIEQANGGVLYIDEVNLLPDHLVDSILDSAASGQHRIERDGLSQTVNARYILIGSMNPEEGDLRPQLTDRFMHGILIHDDFSVEERREIVRVRMDFDDDPQNFLAEQQTKLEQLRSQILGVRQELKNVEISENLRTEVAQKAARLKLEGVRAELGVLRTARCAAAWRGDTTISEADLAEAWILCLGHRRTDQPPESQNSKPKIKLPKPPADDLESKRLKMPKTSFSPEEANAEEISLEASHNLAHSELASWWKSTPKKQLSDNFVSGTSRPVPTHVSHSRLCWTSSLKASLMRGWTPGNPWHLRFRKPARRSNLWLFIDASRSTGTFGSSTSAHFLAAARNVIQTLGAKTFGSRFHVLVLQNGKIGWWIKRGTAQAVQKTLGRLTEASGKSHLTPALNQLRNAIQKQGVLEGDRVLLCSDGMLSPETEKTVSESKKRFRKALLNLSQRISTTAWLHPQLQRGMRHWLPELTEGTPVRLIALD
;
A
#
# COMPACT_ATOMS: atom_id res chain seq x y z
N GLU A 1 -24.96 -11.83 40.58
CA GLU A 1 -24.07 -10.86 41.23
C GLU A 1 -22.67 -11.38 41.61
N ASN A 2 -22.30 -12.65 41.37
CA ASN A 2 -20.90 -13.11 41.60
C ASN A 2 -20.27 -13.68 40.32
N GLY A 3 -20.21 -12.89 39.24
CA GLY A 3 -19.44 -13.27 38.05
C GLY A 3 -17.96 -12.92 38.25
N LYS A 4 -17.09 -13.90 38.48
CA LYS A 4 -15.64 -13.69 38.43
C LYS A 4 -15.20 -13.61 36.97
N TRP A 5 -14.49 -12.55 36.60
CA TRP A 5 -13.86 -12.44 35.29
C TRP A 5 -12.76 -13.51 35.16
N SER A 6 -12.82 -14.32 34.10
CA SER A 6 -11.80 -15.32 33.78
C SER A 6 -11.04 -14.90 32.53
N ALA A 7 -9.71 -14.88 32.61
CA ALA A 7 -8.88 -14.68 31.42
C ALA A 7 -9.04 -15.86 30.46
N GLN A 8 -9.18 -15.56 29.17
CA GLN A 8 -9.15 -16.55 28.10
C GLN A 8 -7.82 -16.46 27.36
N SER A 9 -7.29 -17.61 26.95
CA SER A 9 -6.01 -17.66 26.24
C SER A 9 -6.09 -16.94 24.89
N GLY A 10 -5.16 -16.02 24.66
CA GLY A 10 -5.05 -15.24 23.43
C GLY A 10 -4.00 -15.78 22.47
N LEU A 11 -3.92 -15.18 21.28
CA LEU A 11 -2.98 -15.61 20.23
C LEU A 11 -1.50 -15.52 20.64
N ILE A 12 -1.14 -14.52 21.45
CA ILE A 12 0.23 -14.33 21.97
C ILE A 12 0.64 -15.50 22.87
N GLU A 13 -0.28 -15.95 23.74
CA GLU A 13 -0.03 -17.08 24.64
C GLU A 13 0.03 -18.40 23.86
N GLN A 14 -0.84 -18.58 22.86
CA GLN A 14 -0.81 -19.74 21.97
C GLN A 14 0.48 -19.83 21.13
N ALA A 15 1.07 -18.69 20.77
CA ALA A 15 2.31 -18.65 20.01
C ALA A 15 3.55 -19.01 20.85
N ASN A 16 3.45 -19.05 22.19
CA ASN A 16 4.59 -19.33 23.06
C ASN A 16 5.26 -20.68 22.71
N GLY A 17 6.57 -20.64 22.45
CA GLY A 17 7.37 -21.77 21.99
C GLY A 17 7.32 -22.01 20.47
N GLY A 18 6.57 -21.22 19.72
CA GLY A 18 6.35 -21.36 18.28
C GLY A 18 6.59 -20.07 17.51
N VAL A 19 5.73 -19.82 16.51
CA VAL A 19 5.82 -18.72 15.56
C VAL A 19 4.51 -17.93 15.58
N LEU A 20 4.62 -16.60 15.65
CA LEU A 20 3.50 -15.69 15.41
C LEU A 20 3.68 -15.07 14.02
N TYR A 21 2.84 -15.50 13.08
CA TYR A 21 2.81 -14.95 11.73
C TYR A 21 1.75 -13.87 11.60
N ILE A 22 2.13 -12.74 11.00
CA ILE A 22 1.27 -11.60 10.76
C ILE A 22 1.36 -11.24 9.29
N ASP A 23 0.23 -11.39 8.60
CA ASP A 23 0.11 -10.88 7.24
C ASP A 23 -0.20 -9.39 7.24
N GLU A 24 0.33 -8.68 6.24
CA GLU A 24 0.19 -7.22 6.09
C GLU A 24 0.51 -6.44 7.38
N VAL A 25 1.71 -6.68 7.95
CA VAL A 25 2.13 -6.08 9.23
C VAL A 25 2.10 -4.53 9.23
N ASN A 26 2.22 -3.92 8.05
CA ASN A 26 2.09 -2.47 7.83
C ASN A 26 0.67 -1.93 8.11
N LEU A 27 -0.36 -2.78 8.08
CA LEU A 27 -1.76 -2.41 8.33
C LEU A 27 -2.21 -2.60 9.78
N LEU A 28 -1.36 -3.17 10.65
CA LEU A 28 -1.72 -3.38 12.05
C LEU A 28 -2.00 -2.06 12.79
N PRO A 29 -3.01 -2.04 13.68
CA PRO A 29 -3.24 -0.93 14.61
C PRO A 29 -2.04 -0.72 15.55
N ASP A 30 -1.71 0.54 15.82
CA ASP A 30 -0.51 0.98 16.56
C ASP A 30 -0.40 0.29 17.93
N HIS A 31 -1.49 0.28 18.69
CA HIS A 31 -1.53 -0.32 20.02
C HIS A 31 -1.32 -1.84 20.02
N LEU A 32 -1.60 -2.53 18.92
CA LEU A 32 -1.31 -3.97 18.79
C LEU A 32 0.15 -4.20 18.40
N VAL A 33 0.69 -3.37 17.51
CA VAL A 33 2.10 -3.41 17.11
C VAL A 33 3.01 -3.33 18.33
N ASP A 34 2.84 -2.31 19.16
CA ASP A 34 3.70 -2.09 20.33
C ASP A 34 3.63 -3.30 21.28
N SER A 35 2.42 -3.80 21.56
CA SER A 35 2.21 -4.92 22.46
C SER A 35 2.82 -6.24 21.94
N ILE A 36 2.72 -6.50 20.63
CA ILE A 36 3.29 -7.69 19.98
C ILE A 36 4.81 -7.61 19.95
N LEU A 37 5.37 -6.45 19.64
CA LEU A 37 6.82 -6.25 19.59
C LEU A 37 7.44 -6.30 20.98
N ASP A 38 6.79 -5.70 21.98
CA ASP A 38 7.24 -5.74 23.38
C ASP A 38 7.21 -7.18 23.93
N SER A 39 6.17 -7.95 23.62
CA SER A 39 6.08 -9.34 24.06
C SER A 39 7.06 -10.25 23.31
N ALA A 40 7.27 -10.05 22.00
CA ALA A 40 8.29 -10.76 21.24
C ALA A 40 9.71 -10.48 21.77
N ALA A 41 10.00 -9.23 22.16
CA ALA A 41 11.31 -8.83 22.67
C ALA A 41 11.56 -9.29 24.12
N SER A 42 10.56 -9.18 25.00
CA SER A 42 10.67 -9.54 26.42
C SER A 42 10.45 -11.04 26.69
N GLY A 43 9.77 -11.73 25.78
CA GLY A 43 9.34 -13.12 25.97
C GLY A 43 8.19 -13.28 26.98
N GLN A 44 7.55 -12.18 27.40
CA GLN A 44 6.42 -12.16 28.31
C GLN A 44 5.37 -11.15 27.84
N HIS A 45 4.10 -11.40 28.14
CA HIS A 45 3.02 -10.48 27.85
C HIS A 45 2.20 -10.22 29.10
N ARG A 46 2.09 -8.94 29.48
CA ARG A 46 1.38 -8.50 30.68
C ARG A 46 0.01 -7.94 30.32
N ILE A 47 -1.03 -8.51 30.92
CA ILE A 47 -2.43 -8.13 30.73
C ILE A 47 -2.87 -7.39 32.00
N GLU A 48 -3.15 -6.10 31.87
CA GLU A 48 -3.62 -5.24 32.97
C GLU A 48 -4.94 -4.56 32.55
N ARG A 49 -6.07 -5.26 32.71
CA ARG A 49 -7.40 -4.77 32.31
C ARG A 49 -8.48 -5.31 33.23
N ASP A 50 -9.55 -4.52 33.41
CA ASP A 50 -10.77 -4.93 34.13
C ASP A 50 -10.50 -5.49 35.55
N GLY A 51 -9.46 -4.96 36.21
CA GLY A 51 -9.03 -5.40 37.56
C GLY A 51 -8.23 -6.71 37.58
N LEU A 52 -7.92 -7.29 36.42
CA LEU A 52 -7.03 -8.44 36.28
C LEU A 52 -5.61 -7.99 35.92
N SER A 53 -4.63 -8.49 36.66
CA SER A 53 -3.20 -8.39 36.33
C SER A 53 -2.66 -9.81 36.17
N GLN A 54 -2.29 -10.17 34.94
CA GLN A 54 -1.76 -11.49 34.61
C GLN A 54 -0.57 -11.34 33.67
N THR A 55 0.47 -12.15 33.89
CA THR A 55 1.61 -12.26 32.98
C THR A 55 1.61 -13.66 32.37
N VAL A 56 1.70 -13.73 31.05
CA VAL A 56 1.83 -14.99 30.30
C VAL A 56 3.17 -15.05 29.58
N ASN A 57 3.69 -16.26 29.37
CA ASN A 57 4.89 -16.46 28.57
C ASN A 57 4.58 -16.21 27.08
N ALA A 58 5.52 -15.57 26.39
CA ALA A 58 5.35 -15.11 25.02
C ALA A 58 6.66 -15.25 24.23
N ARG A 59 7.35 -16.39 24.37
CA ARG A 59 8.62 -16.66 23.66
C ARG A 59 8.34 -17.25 22.29
N TYR A 60 8.19 -16.40 21.27
CA TYR A 60 7.90 -16.83 19.90
C TYR A 60 8.78 -16.11 18.87
N ILE A 61 8.88 -16.69 17.69
CA ILE A 61 9.47 -16.03 16.51
C ILE A 61 8.37 -15.20 15.85
N LEU A 62 8.58 -13.90 15.70
CA LEU A 62 7.66 -13.01 15.00
C LEU A 62 8.02 -12.95 13.52
N ILE A 63 7.08 -13.31 12.64
CA ILE A 63 7.24 -13.18 11.19
C ILE A 63 6.15 -12.24 10.68
N GLY A 64 6.54 -11.15 10.04
CA GLY A 64 5.62 -10.22 9.38
C GLY A 64 5.85 -10.24 7.87
N SER A 65 4.80 -10.48 7.08
CA SER A 65 4.82 -10.14 5.65
C SER A 65 4.22 -8.76 5.41
N MET A 66 4.65 -8.13 4.33
CA MET A 66 4.02 -6.91 3.83
C MET A 66 4.14 -6.85 2.32
N ASN A 67 3.22 -6.11 1.71
CA ASN A 67 3.37 -5.65 0.34
C ASN A 67 3.86 -4.19 0.37
N PRO A 68 5.07 -3.88 -0.15
CA PRO A 68 5.60 -2.51 -0.20
C PRO A 68 4.65 -1.54 -0.92
N GLU A 69 3.90 -2.00 -1.93
CA GLU A 69 2.93 -1.20 -2.68
C GLU A 69 1.74 -0.74 -1.82
N GLU A 70 1.47 -1.42 -0.70
CA GLU A 70 0.40 -1.05 0.22
C GLU A 70 0.80 0.00 1.27
N GLY A 71 2.10 0.33 1.33
CA GLY A 71 2.66 1.41 2.12
C GLY A 71 3.81 0.96 3.01
N ASP A 72 4.65 1.93 3.35
CA ASP A 72 5.90 1.70 4.10
C ASP A 72 5.67 1.13 5.50
N LEU A 73 6.65 0.36 5.97
CA LEU A 73 6.76 0.02 7.39
C LEU A 73 6.89 1.29 8.21
N ARG A 74 6.15 1.33 9.32
CA ARG A 74 6.28 2.40 10.29
C ARG A 74 7.68 2.34 10.91
N PRO A 75 8.32 3.47 11.21
CA PRO A 75 9.67 3.49 11.80
C PRO A 75 9.82 2.60 13.04
N GLN A 76 8.76 2.47 13.86
CA GLN A 76 8.76 1.56 15.02
C GLN A 76 8.97 0.11 14.60
N LEU A 77 8.30 -0.36 13.55
CA LEU A 77 8.45 -1.73 13.05
C LEU A 77 9.83 -1.91 12.42
N THR A 78 10.25 -0.94 11.59
CA THR A 78 11.56 -0.91 10.94
C THR A 78 12.69 -1.06 11.95
N ASP A 79 12.63 -0.41 13.11
CA ASP A 79 13.70 -0.53 14.09
C ASP A 79 13.65 -1.82 14.95
N ARG A 80 12.46 -2.43 15.10
CA ARG A 80 12.26 -3.58 16.00
C ARG A 80 12.36 -4.94 15.28
N PHE A 81 12.19 -4.98 13.96
CA PHE A 81 12.51 -6.15 13.16
C PHE A 81 14.02 -6.22 12.95
N MET A 82 14.63 -7.33 13.38
CA MET A 82 16.08 -7.52 13.16
C MET A 82 16.40 -7.77 11.70
N HIS A 83 15.58 -8.56 10.99
CA HIS A 83 15.82 -8.93 9.59
C HIS A 83 14.74 -8.36 8.68
N GLY A 84 15.14 -7.91 7.50
CA GLY A 84 14.25 -7.60 6.38
C GLY A 84 14.68 -8.42 5.16
N ILE A 85 13.75 -9.17 4.59
CA ILE A 85 13.98 -10.00 3.40
C ILE A 85 13.05 -9.49 2.30
N LEU A 86 13.62 -9.15 1.15
CA LEU A 86 12.87 -8.80 -0.04
C LEU A 86 12.70 -10.06 -0.88
N ILE A 87 11.46 -10.48 -1.10
CA ILE A 87 11.14 -11.62 -1.97
C ILE A 87 10.81 -11.05 -3.35
N HIS A 88 11.53 -11.51 -4.37
CA HIS A 88 11.31 -11.14 -5.75
C HIS A 88 10.60 -12.27 -6.50
N ASP A 89 9.75 -11.91 -7.47
CA ASP A 89 8.99 -12.86 -8.30
C ASP A 89 9.64 -13.12 -9.68
N ASP A 90 10.96 -12.90 -9.79
CA ASP A 90 11.77 -13.05 -10.99
C ASP A 90 12.22 -14.50 -11.23
N PHE A 91 11.27 -15.42 -11.26
CA PHE A 91 11.53 -16.84 -11.56
C PHE A 91 11.74 -17.09 -13.06
N SER A 92 12.76 -17.88 -13.40
CA SER A 92 12.98 -18.44 -14.74
C SER A 92 11.82 -19.36 -15.18
N VAL A 93 11.75 -19.68 -16.47
CA VAL A 93 10.69 -20.58 -17.00
C VAL A 93 10.80 -21.96 -16.35
N GLU A 94 12.03 -22.44 -16.16
CA GLU A 94 12.35 -23.71 -15.55
C GLU A 94 11.91 -23.73 -14.08
N GLU A 95 12.23 -22.69 -13.30
CA GLU A 95 11.80 -22.57 -11.91
C GLU A 95 10.28 -22.46 -11.79
N ARG A 96 9.62 -21.68 -12.67
CA ARG A 96 8.15 -21.56 -12.69
C ARG A 96 7.49 -22.91 -12.97
N ARG A 97 8.00 -23.66 -13.97
CA ARG A 97 7.52 -25.00 -14.27
C ARG A 97 7.66 -25.90 -13.06
N GLU A 98 8.81 -25.87 -12.39
CA GLU A 98 9.09 -26.73 -11.25
C GLU A 98 8.21 -26.38 -10.04
N ILE A 99 8.02 -25.09 -9.73
CA ILE A 99 7.11 -24.63 -8.67
C ILE A 99 5.69 -25.14 -8.91
N VAL A 100 5.18 -25.01 -10.15
CA VAL A 100 3.84 -25.50 -10.51
C VAL A 100 3.77 -27.02 -10.40
N ARG A 101 4.79 -27.74 -10.90
CA ARG A 101 4.86 -29.21 -10.83
C ARG A 101 4.81 -29.69 -9.38
N VAL A 102 5.69 -29.17 -8.52
CA VAL A 102 5.75 -29.51 -7.08
C VAL A 102 4.44 -29.19 -6.36
N ARG A 103 3.78 -28.08 -6.72
CA ARG A 103 2.48 -27.74 -6.14
C ARG A 103 1.39 -28.73 -6.55
N MET A 104 1.36 -29.13 -7.83
CA MET A 104 0.43 -30.13 -8.33
C MET A 104 0.67 -31.51 -7.70
N ASP A 105 1.93 -31.95 -7.58
CA ASP A 105 2.27 -33.20 -6.91
C ASP A 105 1.72 -33.25 -5.47
N PHE A 106 1.81 -32.13 -4.74
CA PHE A 106 1.22 -32.01 -3.41
C PHE A 106 -0.32 -32.00 -3.42
N ASP A 107 -0.95 -31.32 -4.39
CA ASP A 107 -2.40 -31.26 -4.48
C ASP A 107 -3.01 -32.62 -4.89
N ASP A 108 -2.29 -33.42 -5.69
CA ASP A 108 -2.71 -34.74 -6.16
C ASP A 108 -2.57 -35.83 -5.07
N ASP A 109 -1.45 -35.87 -4.34
CA ASP A 109 -1.25 -36.76 -3.19
C ASP A 109 -0.41 -36.12 -2.07
N PRO A 110 -1.07 -35.42 -1.12
CA PRO A 110 -0.39 -34.79 0.00
C PRO A 110 0.37 -35.78 0.90
N GLN A 111 -0.11 -37.02 1.04
CA GLN A 111 0.51 -37.98 1.96
C GLN A 111 1.81 -38.54 1.39
N ASN A 112 1.80 -38.94 0.12
CA ASN A 112 3.00 -39.40 -0.55
C ASN A 112 4.04 -38.27 -0.67
N PHE A 113 3.61 -37.05 -1.01
CA PHE A 113 4.50 -35.89 -1.04
C PHE A 113 5.20 -35.65 0.30
N LEU A 114 4.45 -35.71 1.42
CA LEU A 114 5.03 -35.57 2.75
C LEU A 114 6.03 -36.69 3.06
N ALA A 115 5.72 -37.94 2.70
CA ALA A 115 6.63 -39.07 2.88
C ALA A 115 7.94 -38.89 2.10
N GLU A 116 7.88 -38.39 0.87
CA GLU A 116 9.05 -38.11 0.04
C GLU A 116 9.94 -36.99 0.60
N GLN A 117 9.35 -35.96 1.23
CA GLN A 117 10.13 -34.86 1.81
C GLN A 117 10.59 -35.12 3.25
N GLN A 118 10.07 -36.16 3.92
CA GLN A 118 10.30 -36.42 5.34
C GLN A 118 11.79 -36.48 5.70
N THR A 119 12.60 -37.18 4.91
CA THR A 119 14.05 -37.31 5.15
C THR A 119 14.75 -35.95 5.12
N LYS A 120 14.41 -35.07 4.17
CA LYS A 120 15.00 -33.72 4.07
C LYS A 120 14.57 -32.84 5.25
N LEU A 121 13.31 -32.93 5.67
CA LEU A 121 12.80 -32.21 6.83
C LEU A 121 13.48 -32.66 8.14
N GLU A 122 13.72 -33.96 8.31
CA GLU A 122 14.43 -34.52 9.46
C GLU A 122 15.90 -34.11 9.50
N GLN A 123 16.56 -34.08 8.34
CA GLN A 123 17.93 -33.56 8.21
C GLN A 123 18.00 -32.09 8.59
N LEU A 124 17.11 -31.26 8.05
CA LEU A 124 17.04 -29.83 8.37
C LEU A 124 16.75 -29.60 9.86
N ARG A 125 15.83 -30.37 10.45
CA ARG A 125 15.52 -30.32 11.88
C ARG A 125 16.75 -30.66 12.73
N SER A 126 17.47 -31.72 12.37
CA SER A 126 18.67 -32.15 13.08
C SER A 126 19.78 -31.10 13.00
N GLN A 127 19.96 -30.49 11.83
CA GLN A 127 20.89 -29.39 11.63
C GLN A 127 20.54 -28.19 12.51
N ILE A 128 19.29 -27.73 12.51
CA ILE A 128 18.83 -26.61 13.36
C ILE A 128 19.10 -26.91 14.84
N LEU A 129 18.82 -28.13 15.30
CA LEU A 129 19.06 -28.52 16.70
C LEU A 129 20.55 -28.51 17.04
N GLY A 130 21.42 -29.01 16.16
CA GLY A 130 22.87 -28.95 16.33
C GLY A 130 23.38 -27.51 16.41
N VAL A 131 22.96 -26.66 15.47
CA VAL A 131 23.35 -25.25 15.44
C VAL A 131 22.94 -24.51 16.71
N ARG A 132 21.77 -24.80 17.29
CA ARG A 132 21.34 -24.20 18.57
C ARG A 132 22.24 -24.58 19.75
N GLN A 133 22.85 -25.76 19.73
CA GLN A 133 23.80 -26.20 20.75
C GLN A 133 25.17 -25.52 20.58
N GLU A 134 25.62 -25.39 19.34
CA GLU A 134 26.92 -24.81 18.98
C GLU A 134 26.95 -23.28 18.99
N LEU A 135 25.79 -22.61 18.87
CA LEU A 135 25.69 -21.15 18.84
C LEU A 135 26.46 -20.47 19.98
N LYS A 136 26.44 -21.07 21.18
CA LYS A 136 27.13 -20.55 22.37
C LYS A 136 28.66 -20.61 22.28
N ASN A 137 29.19 -21.50 21.45
CA ASN A 137 30.62 -21.73 21.24
C ASN A 137 31.24 -20.77 20.22
N VAL A 138 30.41 -20.10 19.41
CA VAL A 138 30.89 -19.07 18.47
C VAL A 138 31.26 -17.80 19.22
N GLU A 139 32.50 -17.34 19.06
CA GLU A 139 33.03 -16.16 19.72
C GLU A 139 32.83 -14.88 18.90
N ILE A 140 32.43 -13.80 19.56
CA ILE A 140 32.39 -12.45 18.98
C ILE A 140 33.55 -11.65 19.58
N SER A 141 34.62 -11.49 18.82
CA SER A 141 35.82 -10.74 19.23
C SER A 141 35.55 -9.25 19.41
N GLU A 142 36.32 -8.58 20.28
CA GLU A 142 36.21 -7.13 20.49
C GLU A 142 36.53 -6.32 19.22
N ASN A 143 37.44 -6.83 18.38
CA ASN A 143 37.76 -6.23 17.08
C ASN A 143 36.51 -6.20 16.19
N LEU A 144 35.76 -7.31 16.12
CA LEU A 144 34.54 -7.39 15.31
C LEU A 144 33.45 -6.45 15.85
N ARG A 145 33.30 -6.33 17.17
CA ARG A 145 32.36 -5.36 17.79
C ARG A 145 32.72 -3.93 17.40
N THR A 146 34.02 -3.61 17.43
CA THR A 146 34.53 -2.30 17.05
C THR A 146 34.29 -2.02 15.56
N GLU A 147 34.55 -2.99 14.69
CA GLU A 147 34.31 -2.89 13.25
C GLU A 147 32.83 -2.63 12.95
N VAL A 148 31.94 -3.42 13.56
CA VAL A 148 30.48 -3.27 13.39
C VAL A 148 30.01 -1.91 13.88
N ALA A 149 30.47 -1.44 15.05
CA ALA A 149 30.13 -0.13 15.58
C ALA A 149 30.64 1.01 14.68
N GLN A 150 31.87 0.91 14.17
CA GLN A 150 32.42 1.89 13.22
C GLN A 150 31.61 1.94 11.92
N LYS A 151 31.21 0.79 11.40
CA LYS A 151 30.39 0.70 10.18
C LYS A 151 28.98 1.26 10.40
N ALA A 152 28.34 0.94 11.53
CA ALA A 152 27.05 1.52 11.91
C ALA A 152 27.10 3.06 12.02
N ALA A 153 28.17 3.59 12.65
CA ALA A 153 28.40 5.03 12.76
C ALA A 153 28.58 5.69 11.39
N ARG A 154 29.35 5.07 10.47
CA ARG A 154 29.51 5.55 9.08
C ARG A 154 28.18 5.59 8.32
N LEU A 155 27.31 4.60 8.55
CA LEU A 155 25.98 4.51 7.97
C LEU A 155 24.94 5.42 8.66
N LYS A 156 25.33 6.15 9.72
CA LYS A 156 24.46 7.03 10.51
C LYS A 156 23.20 6.33 11.01
N LEU A 157 23.34 5.07 11.43
CA LEU A 157 22.22 4.31 12.01
C LEU A 157 21.85 4.89 13.37
N GLU A 158 20.55 4.99 13.64
CA GLU A 158 20.04 5.41 14.94
C GLU A 158 20.00 4.24 15.93
N GLY A 159 20.42 4.48 17.17
CA GLY A 159 20.46 3.47 18.23
C GLY A 159 21.57 2.43 18.05
N VAL A 160 21.48 1.33 18.82
CA VAL A 160 22.48 0.23 18.84
C VAL A 160 21.90 -1.12 18.41
N ARG A 161 20.63 -1.12 17.95
CA ARG A 161 19.90 -2.36 17.62
C ARG A 161 20.41 -3.03 16.35
N ALA A 162 20.85 -2.23 15.38
CA ALA A 162 21.39 -2.76 14.13
C ALA A 162 22.67 -3.56 14.39
N GLU A 163 23.58 -3.02 15.21
CA GLU A 163 24.83 -3.68 15.61
C GLU A 163 24.55 -5.00 16.33
N LEU A 164 23.60 -4.99 17.29
CA LEU A 164 23.20 -6.20 18.00
C LEU A 164 22.60 -7.24 17.05
N GLY A 165 21.75 -6.82 16.11
CA GLY A 165 21.16 -7.68 15.09
C GLY A 165 22.23 -8.30 14.20
N VAL A 166 23.15 -7.50 13.67
CA VAL A 166 24.26 -7.95 12.81
C VAL A 166 25.14 -8.96 13.53
N LEU A 167 25.60 -8.65 14.74
CA LEU A 167 26.48 -9.55 15.50
C LEU A 167 25.81 -10.89 15.83
N ARG A 168 24.52 -10.87 16.22
CA ARG A 168 23.74 -12.10 16.48
C ARG A 168 23.54 -12.93 15.23
N THR A 169 23.30 -12.27 14.09
CA THR A 169 23.08 -12.92 12.80
C THR A 169 24.36 -13.54 12.27
N ALA A 170 25.47 -12.81 12.31
CA ALA A 170 26.77 -13.31 11.89
C ALA A 170 27.23 -14.49 12.77
N ARG A 171 26.98 -14.42 14.09
CA ARG A 171 27.21 -15.55 15.00
C ARG A 171 26.37 -16.78 14.63
N CYS A 172 25.12 -16.58 14.23
CA CYS A 172 24.22 -17.64 13.79
C CYS A 172 24.68 -18.26 12.47
N ALA A 173 25.12 -17.45 11.50
CA ALA A 173 25.65 -17.89 10.21
C ALA A 173 26.95 -18.72 10.38
N ALA A 174 27.88 -18.26 11.22
CA ALA A 174 29.08 -19.04 11.57
C ALA A 174 28.73 -20.39 12.21
N ALA A 175 27.81 -20.40 13.18
CA ALA A 175 27.34 -21.63 13.81
C ALA A 175 26.65 -22.58 12.81
N TRP A 176 25.88 -22.02 11.85
CA TRP A 176 25.21 -22.77 10.79
C TRP A 176 26.20 -23.50 9.87
N ARG A 177 27.35 -22.86 9.63
CA ARG A 177 28.46 -23.40 8.85
C ARG A 177 29.32 -24.40 9.63
N GLY A 178 29.15 -24.49 10.94
CA GLY A 178 29.91 -25.36 11.84
C GLY A 178 31.20 -24.74 12.39
N ASP A 179 31.37 -23.43 12.25
CA ASP A 179 32.57 -22.71 12.69
C ASP A 179 32.36 -22.05 14.06
N THR A 180 33.46 -21.90 14.82
CA THR A 180 33.48 -21.17 16.10
C THR A 180 33.90 -19.71 15.96
N THR A 181 34.27 -19.28 14.76
CA THR A 181 34.70 -17.91 14.44
C THR A 181 33.86 -17.33 13.32
N ILE A 182 33.59 -16.02 13.40
CA ILE A 182 32.78 -15.30 12.40
C ILE A 182 33.68 -14.90 11.23
N SER A 183 33.30 -15.30 10.02
CA SER A 183 33.97 -14.88 8.79
C SER A 183 33.44 -13.55 8.24
N GLU A 184 34.19 -12.94 7.32
CA GLU A 184 33.73 -11.73 6.61
C GLU A 184 32.45 -11.96 5.80
N ALA A 185 32.26 -13.17 5.24
CA ALA A 185 31.07 -13.54 4.50
C ALA A 185 29.82 -13.59 5.40
N ASP A 186 29.97 -14.18 6.60
CA ASP A 186 28.90 -14.24 7.61
C ASP A 186 28.48 -12.82 8.03
N LEU A 187 29.46 -11.92 8.18
CA LEU A 187 29.21 -10.52 8.52
C LEU A 187 28.53 -9.76 7.37
N ALA A 188 28.97 -9.98 6.13
CA ALA A 188 28.39 -9.36 4.95
C ALA A 188 26.91 -9.76 4.78
N GLU A 189 26.60 -11.04 4.92
CA GLU A 189 25.22 -11.56 4.88
C GLU A 189 24.38 -10.96 6.01
N ALA A 190 24.92 -10.92 7.23
CA ALA A 190 24.24 -10.31 8.37
C ALA A 190 23.89 -8.83 8.13
N TRP A 191 24.77 -8.06 7.50
CA TRP A 191 24.47 -6.68 7.13
C TRP A 191 23.35 -6.57 6.09
N ILE A 192 23.33 -7.44 5.08
CA ILE A 192 22.28 -7.45 4.05
C ILE A 192 20.92 -7.71 4.70
N LEU A 193 20.82 -8.75 5.53
CA LEU A 193 19.57 -9.12 6.18
C LEU A 193 19.12 -8.06 7.21
N CYS A 194 20.05 -7.52 8.02
CA CYS A 194 19.72 -6.55 9.05
C CYS A 194 19.39 -5.15 8.51
N LEU A 195 19.85 -4.80 7.31
CA LEU A 195 19.54 -3.53 6.66
C LEU A 195 18.49 -3.66 5.56
N GLY A 196 17.98 -4.85 5.28
CA GLY A 196 17.03 -5.09 4.19
C GLY A 196 15.75 -4.26 4.31
N HIS A 197 15.30 -3.99 5.54
CA HIS A 197 14.14 -3.12 5.81
C HIS A 197 14.50 -1.62 5.96
N ARG A 198 15.81 -1.27 5.98
CA ARG A 198 16.33 0.10 6.13
C ARG A 198 16.82 0.71 4.81
N ARG A 199 16.85 -0.07 3.73
CA ARG A 199 17.14 0.42 2.38
C ARG A 199 15.99 1.28 1.88
N THR A 200 16.08 2.59 2.05
CA THR A 200 15.46 3.56 1.14
C THR A 200 16.08 3.39 -0.23
N ASP A 201 15.25 3.30 -1.28
CA ASP A 201 15.57 3.25 -2.71
C ASP A 201 16.86 4.00 -3.10
N GLN A 202 18.01 3.36 -2.93
CA GLN A 202 19.18 3.65 -3.75
C GLN A 202 19.21 2.57 -4.81
N PRO A 203 19.30 2.94 -6.10
CA PRO A 203 19.48 1.96 -7.15
C PRO A 203 20.76 1.15 -6.83
N PRO A 204 20.76 -0.17 -7.06
CA PRO A 204 21.95 -0.97 -6.83
C PRO A 204 23.09 -0.40 -7.68
N GLU A 205 24.19 -0.02 -7.05
CA GLU A 205 25.45 0.15 -7.78
C GLU A 205 25.76 -1.19 -8.44
N SER A 206 25.79 -1.19 -9.77
CA SER A 206 26.16 -2.33 -10.58
C SER A 206 27.63 -2.67 -10.35
N GLN A 207 27.92 -3.45 -9.31
CA GLN A 207 29.19 -4.14 -9.16
C GLN A 207 29.18 -5.35 -10.09
N ASN A 208 29.53 -5.13 -11.37
CA ASN A 208 30.13 -6.12 -12.27
C ASN A 208 30.50 -5.46 -13.61
N SER A 209 31.51 -4.60 -13.61
CA SER A 209 32.20 -4.19 -14.84
C SER A 209 33.22 -5.25 -15.24
N LYS A 210 32.78 -6.23 -16.05
CA LYS A 210 33.72 -6.99 -16.89
C LYS A 210 34.33 -6.03 -17.93
N PRO A 211 35.65 -6.08 -18.19
CA PRO A 211 36.30 -5.18 -19.13
C PRO A 211 35.83 -5.44 -20.58
N LYS A 212 35.23 -4.43 -21.22
CA LYS A 212 34.88 -4.46 -22.64
C LYS A 212 36.16 -4.36 -23.49
N ILE A 213 36.52 -5.43 -24.17
CA ILE A 213 37.48 -5.43 -25.28
C ILE A 213 36.85 -4.64 -26.44
N LYS A 214 37.52 -3.58 -26.90
CA LYS A 214 37.13 -2.82 -28.10
C LYS A 214 37.57 -3.61 -29.34
N LEU A 215 36.62 -4.06 -30.17
CA LEU A 215 36.91 -4.40 -31.57
C LEU A 215 36.69 -3.19 -32.49
N PRO A 216 37.52 -3.02 -33.54
CA PRO A 216 37.43 -1.90 -34.49
C PRO A 216 36.24 -2.06 -35.46
N LYS A 217 35.65 -0.92 -35.85
CA LYS A 217 34.59 -0.84 -36.86
C LYS A 217 35.19 -0.88 -38.28
N PRO A 218 34.62 -1.64 -39.23
CA PRO A 218 34.97 -1.52 -40.65
C PRO A 218 34.24 -0.33 -41.30
N PRO A 219 34.71 0.15 -42.47
CA PRO A 219 34.25 1.40 -43.07
C PRO A 219 32.91 1.25 -43.79
N ALA A 220 32.22 2.39 -43.91
CA ALA A 220 30.96 2.55 -44.60
C ALA A 220 31.14 2.44 -46.13
N ASP A 221 30.20 1.76 -46.79
CA ASP A 221 29.91 1.98 -48.20
C ASP A 221 28.39 2.06 -48.39
N ASP A 222 28.00 3.10 -49.12
CA ASP A 222 26.65 3.48 -49.54
C ASP A 222 26.05 2.43 -50.49
N LEU A 223 24.82 1.98 -50.24
CA LEU A 223 23.86 1.67 -51.30
C LEU A 223 22.42 1.87 -50.81
N GLU A 224 21.81 2.96 -51.28
CA GLU A 224 20.40 3.27 -51.16
C GLU A 224 19.50 2.17 -51.74
N SER A 225 18.42 1.81 -51.04
CA SER A 225 17.19 1.38 -51.70
C SER A 225 15.95 1.99 -51.03
N LYS A 226 15.24 2.75 -51.86
CA LYS A 226 14.04 3.56 -51.61
C LYS A 226 12.98 2.85 -50.75
N ARG A 227 12.66 3.44 -49.59
CA ARG A 227 11.35 3.29 -48.93
C ARG A 227 10.59 4.61 -49.03
N LEU A 228 9.39 4.53 -49.60
CA LEU A 228 8.44 5.62 -49.77
C LEU A 228 8.20 6.37 -48.45
N LYS A 229 8.45 7.68 -48.45
CA LYS A 229 8.15 8.60 -47.35
C LYS A 229 6.64 8.84 -47.30
N MET A 230 5.99 8.44 -46.21
CA MET A 230 4.73 9.06 -45.78
C MET A 230 5.05 10.32 -44.95
N PRO A 231 4.21 11.38 -45.02
CA PRO A 231 4.49 12.64 -44.35
C PRO A 231 4.41 12.48 -42.83
N LYS A 232 5.47 12.91 -42.13
CA LYS A 232 5.49 13.08 -40.67
C LYS A 232 4.51 14.19 -40.29
N THR A 233 3.41 13.83 -39.66
CA THR A 233 2.56 14.78 -38.92
C THR A 233 2.79 14.58 -37.43
N SER A 234 3.19 15.68 -36.76
CA SER A 234 3.40 15.87 -35.32
C SER A 234 3.84 14.64 -34.51
N PHE A 235 5.14 14.57 -34.22
CA PHE A 235 5.65 13.81 -33.08
C PHE A 235 4.81 14.11 -31.84
N SER A 236 4.06 13.12 -31.36
CA SER A 236 3.71 13.08 -29.94
C SER A 236 5.01 12.80 -29.20
N PRO A 237 5.43 13.62 -28.23
CA PRO A 237 6.71 13.42 -27.57
C PRO A 237 6.70 12.08 -26.82
N GLU A 238 7.61 11.17 -27.20
CA GLU A 238 7.80 9.87 -26.53
C GLU A 238 8.56 10.01 -25.19
N GLU A 239 9.22 11.15 -24.96
CA GLU A 239 9.92 11.49 -23.73
C GLU A 239 9.48 12.87 -23.21
N ALA A 240 9.15 12.94 -21.92
CA ALA A 240 8.78 14.17 -21.24
C ALA A 240 9.97 14.67 -20.41
N ASN A 241 10.44 15.89 -20.70
CA ASN A 241 11.45 16.57 -19.89
C ASN A 241 10.92 16.85 -18.47
N ALA A 242 11.76 16.60 -17.48
CA ALA A 242 11.50 16.77 -16.04
C ALA A 242 11.64 18.24 -15.59
N GLU A 243 10.92 19.16 -16.23
CA GLU A 243 10.89 20.56 -15.80
C GLU A 243 9.69 20.84 -14.89
N GLU A 244 9.94 21.53 -13.79
CA GLU A 244 8.95 21.98 -12.80
C GLU A 244 8.16 23.19 -13.30
N ILE A 245 6.84 23.22 -13.05
CA ILE A 245 5.96 24.33 -13.43
C ILE A 245 5.40 24.99 -12.18
N SER A 246 5.74 26.26 -11.93
CA SER A 246 5.24 27.03 -10.79
C SER A 246 3.77 27.44 -10.97
N LEU A 247 2.94 27.24 -9.94
CA LEU A 247 1.51 27.58 -9.93
C LEU A 247 1.27 29.01 -9.45
N GLU A 248 0.56 29.81 -10.24
CA GLU A 248 0.18 31.17 -9.86
C GLU A 248 -0.85 31.23 -8.72
N ALA A 249 -0.87 32.35 -8.00
CA ALA A 249 -1.86 32.64 -6.97
C ALA A 249 -3.15 33.19 -7.60
N SER A 250 -4.09 32.32 -7.97
CA SER A 250 -5.40 32.76 -8.49
C SER A 250 -6.39 33.14 -7.38
N HIS A 251 -7.37 33.99 -7.69
CA HIS A 251 -8.37 34.47 -6.72
C HIS A 251 -9.42 33.40 -6.34
N ASN A 252 -9.93 33.49 -5.10
CA ASN A 252 -10.95 32.59 -4.54
C ASN A 252 -12.32 32.81 -5.21
N LEU A 253 -12.65 32.02 -6.24
CA LEU A 253 -13.98 32.02 -6.84
C LEU A 253 -14.81 30.85 -6.32
N ALA A 254 -16.02 31.14 -5.84
CA ALA A 254 -16.97 30.13 -5.41
C ALA A 254 -17.61 29.47 -6.64
N HIS A 255 -17.34 28.19 -6.87
CA HIS A 255 -17.89 27.46 -8.01
C HIS A 255 -19.30 26.94 -7.72
N SER A 256 -20.31 27.47 -8.44
CA SER A 256 -21.73 27.21 -8.20
C SER A 256 -22.11 25.73 -8.44
N GLU A 257 -21.58 25.12 -9.51
CA GLU A 257 -21.85 23.71 -9.82
C GLU A 257 -21.25 22.74 -8.80
N LEU A 258 -20.06 23.05 -8.27
CA LEU A 258 -19.43 22.22 -7.26
C LEU A 258 -20.17 22.33 -5.93
N ALA A 259 -20.65 23.54 -5.59
CA ALA A 259 -21.53 23.75 -4.45
C ALA A 259 -22.87 23.01 -4.60
N SER A 260 -23.44 22.99 -5.81
CA SER A 260 -24.66 22.21 -6.13
C SER A 260 -24.42 20.71 -5.97
N TRP A 261 -23.33 20.18 -6.53
CA TRP A 261 -22.95 18.78 -6.36
C TRP A 261 -22.76 18.44 -4.88
N TRP A 262 -22.10 19.31 -4.12
CA TRP A 262 -21.91 19.10 -2.68
C TRP A 262 -23.21 19.01 -1.90
N LYS A 263 -24.21 19.84 -2.23
CA LYS A 263 -25.53 19.85 -1.59
C LYS A 263 -26.46 18.74 -2.09
N SER A 264 -26.11 18.04 -3.18
CA SER A 264 -26.95 16.99 -3.74
C SER A 264 -27.13 15.81 -2.78
N THR A 265 -28.35 15.27 -2.72
CA THR A 265 -28.67 14.07 -1.95
C THR A 265 -28.08 12.85 -2.63
N PRO A 266 -27.34 11.98 -1.89
CA PRO A 266 -26.83 10.75 -2.47
C PRO A 266 -27.97 9.86 -2.96
N LYS A 267 -27.84 9.29 -4.16
CA LYS A 267 -28.76 8.24 -4.62
C LYS A 267 -28.56 6.98 -3.76
N LYS A 268 -29.65 6.24 -3.53
CA LYS A 268 -29.64 4.97 -2.76
C LYS A 268 -28.67 3.99 -3.43
N GLN A 269 -27.56 3.66 -2.76
CA GLN A 269 -26.58 2.71 -3.28
C GLN A 269 -27.18 1.29 -3.27
N LEU A 270 -26.94 0.52 -4.34
CA LEU A 270 -27.33 -0.90 -4.43
C LEU A 270 -26.76 -1.70 -3.25
N SER A 271 -27.60 -2.53 -2.65
CA SER A 271 -27.50 -2.93 -1.25
C SER A 271 -26.65 -4.17 -0.92
N ASP A 272 -26.03 -4.85 -1.89
CA ASP A 272 -25.60 -6.25 -1.66
C ASP A 272 -24.11 -6.60 -1.78
N ASN A 273 -23.20 -5.62 -1.81
CA ASN A 273 -21.78 -5.95 -1.78
C ASN A 273 -21.28 -6.07 -0.33
N PHE A 274 -20.84 -7.28 0.04
CA PHE A 274 -20.09 -7.64 1.25
C PHE A 274 -19.45 -6.42 1.93
N VAL A 275 -19.95 -6.05 3.10
CA VAL A 275 -19.47 -4.88 3.84
C VAL A 275 -18.10 -5.22 4.44
N SER A 276 -17.05 -4.89 3.70
CA SER A 276 -15.72 -4.65 4.25
C SER A 276 -15.74 -3.32 5.01
N GLY A 277 -15.16 -3.26 6.20
CA GLY A 277 -15.05 -2.05 7.03
C GLY A 277 -15.49 -2.21 8.49
N THR A 278 -14.94 -1.36 9.36
CA THR A 278 -15.24 -1.38 10.81
C THR A 278 -16.68 -0.93 11.09
N SER A 279 -17.51 -1.86 11.55
CA SER A 279 -18.90 -1.59 11.94
C SER A 279 -19.19 -2.19 13.31
N ARG A 280 -20.09 -1.56 14.06
CA ARG A 280 -20.53 -2.03 15.38
C ARG A 280 -21.94 -2.61 15.26
N PRO A 281 -22.20 -3.81 15.78
CA PRO A 281 -23.56 -4.33 15.85
C PRO A 281 -24.38 -3.51 16.86
N VAL A 282 -25.56 -3.06 16.46
CA VAL A 282 -26.52 -2.33 17.29
C VAL A 282 -27.86 -3.08 17.31
N PRO A 283 -28.57 -3.08 18.45
CA PRO A 283 -29.80 -3.85 18.63
C PRO A 283 -31.01 -3.27 17.88
N THR A 284 -31.00 -1.98 17.57
CA THR A 284 -32.11 -1.27 16.95
C THR A 284 -31.65 -0.56 15.67
N HIS A 285 -32.58 -0.36 14.74
CA HIS A 285 -32.31 0.42 13.55
C HIS A 285 -32.07 1.88 13.95
N VAL A 286 -30.89 2.37 13.62
CA VAL A 286 -30.49 3.78 13.75
C VAL A 286 -30.15 4.34 12.38
N SER A 287 -30.10 5.67 12.25
CA SER A 287 -29.73 6.31 10.98
C SER A 287 -28.41 5.73 10.43
N HIS A 288 -28.43 5.36 9.15
CA HIS A 288 -27.34 4.71 8.41
C HIS A 288 -26.92 3.31 8.91
N SER A 289 -27.70 2.67 9.77
CA SER A 289 -27.49 1.27 10.13
C SER A 289 -28.14 0.35 9.10
N ARG A 290 -27.48 -0.78 8.78
CA ARG A 290 -28.00 -1.78 7.84
C ARG A 290 -28.31 -3.07 8.57
N LEU A 291 -29.36 -3.77 8.17
CA LEU A 291 -29.68 -5.08 8.74
C LEU A 291 -28.53 -6.06 8.45
N CYS A 292 -28.11 -6.80 9.46
CA CYS A 292 -27.06 -7.81 9.32
C CYS A 292 -27.64 -9.20 9.60
N TRP A 293 -27.94 -9.94 8.54
CA TRP A 293 -28.55 -11.26 8.64
C TRP A 293 -27.74 -12.24 9.48
N THR A 294 -26.42 -12.30 9.29
CA THR A 294 -25.53 -13.20 10.05
C THR A 294 -25.49 -12.86 11.54
N SER A 295 -25.38 -11.58 11.89
CA SER A 295 -25.44 -11.15 13.29
C SER A 295 -26.84 -11.29 13.90
N SER A 296 -27.89 -11.14 13.10
CA SER A 296 -29.29 -11.34 13.52
C SER A 296 -29.57 -12.82 13.82
N LEU A 297 -29.14 -13.72 12.93
CA LEU A 297 -29.26 -15.16 13.11
C LEU A 297 -28.47 -15.62 14.34
N LYS A 298 -27.19 -15.22 14.46
CA LYS A 298 -26.35 -15.56 15.62
C LYS A 298 -26.96 -15.05 16.93
N ALA A 299 -27.48 -13.83 16.96
CA ALA A 299 -28.14 -13.27 18.15
C ALA A 299 -29.46 -13.98 18.48
N SER A 300 -30.18 -14.46 17.47
CA SER A 300 -31.42 -15.23 17.63
C SER A 300 -31.12 -16.63 18.18
N LEU A 301 -30.15 -17.35 17.60
CA LEU A 301 -29.71 -18.67 18.07
C LEU A 301 -29.20 -18.65 19.51
N MET A 302 -28.38 -17.65 19.88
CA MET A 302 -27.91 -17.47 21.26
C MET A 302 -29.05 -17.19 22.27
N ARG A 303 -30.23 -16.79 21.79
CA ARG A 303 -31.43 -16.57 22.61
C ARG A 303 -32.43 -17.73 22.51
N GLY A 304 -32.01 -18.88 21.98
CA GLY A 304 -32.86 -20.06 21.88
C GLY A 304 -33.92 -19.98 20.78
N TRP A 305 -33.67 -19.21 19.71
CA TRP A 305 -34.62 -19.09 18.61
C TRP A 305 -34.89 -20.43 17.91
N THR A 306 -36.17 -20.67 17.60
CA THR A 306 -36.66 -21.83 16.85
C THR A 306 -37.44 -21.40 15.59
N PRO A 307 -37.50 -22.23 14.53
CA PRO A 307 -38.26 -21.94 13.33
C PRO A 307 -39.73 -21.57 13.63
N GLY A 308 -40.21 -20.49 13.01
CA GLY A 308 -41.56 -19.94 13.23
C GLY A 308 -41.62 -18.74 14.18
N ASN A 309 -40.57 -18.51 14.98
CA ASN A 309 -40.49 -17.32 15.84
C ASN A 309 -39.85 -16.13 15.12
N PRO A 310 -40.12 -14.87 15.55
CA PRO A 310 -39.47 -13.70 14.98
C PRO A 310 -37.97 -13.66 15.34
N TRP A 311 -37.14 -13.21 14.40
CA TRP A 311 -35.70 -13.05 14.62
C TRP A 311 -35.40 -11.83 15.50
N HIS A 312 -34.36 -11.95 16.31
CA HIS A 312 -33.74 -10.82 16.99
C HIS A 312 -32.82 -10.07 16.03
N LEU A 313 -33.39 -9.09 15.34
CA LEU A 313 -32.69 -8.30 14.34
C LEU A 313 -31.51 -7.54 14.96
N ARG A 314 -30.38 -7.58 14.26
CA ARG A 314 -29.17 -6.82 14.56
C ARG A 314 -28.82 -5.99 13.34
N PHE A 315 -28.47 -4.73 13.59
CA PHE A 315 -28.05 -3.80 12.55
C PHE A 315 -26.57 -3.52 12.69
N ARG A 316 -25.86 -3.26 11.60
CA ARG A 316 -24.48 -2.77 11.61
C ARG A 316 -24.50 -1.25 11.46
N LYS A 317 -24.03 -0.55 12.49
CA LYS A 317 -23.74 0.88 12.43
C LYS A 317 -22.27 1.06 12.05
N PRO A 318 -21.93 1.73 10.94
CA PRO A 318 -20.55 2.06 10.60
C PRO A 318 -19.88 2.86 11.73
N ALA A 319 -18.63 2.51 12.07
CA ALA A 319 -17.88 3.15 13.15
C ALA A 319 -17.21 4.48 12.72
N ARG A 320 -17.58 5.02 11.55
CA ARG A 320 -17.02 6.25 10.98
C ARG A 320 -18.10 7.17 10.41
N ARG A 321 -17.76 8.46 10.29
CA ARG A 321 -18.53 9.45 9.53
C ARG A 321 -18.25 9.27 8.03
N SER A 322 -19.06 9.92 7.20
CA SER A 322 -18.85 10.00 5.76
C SER A 322 -17.50 10.63 5.43
N ASN A 323 -16.81 10.04 4.47
CA ASN A 323 -15.50 10.48 3.99
C ASN A 323 -15.65 11.26 2.68
N LEU A 324 -14.80 12.25 2.50
CA LEU A 324 -14.53 12.84 1.20
C LEU A 324 -13.20 12.31 0.69
N TRP A 325 -13.25 11.67 -0.47
CA TRP A 325 -12.08 11.15 -1.17
C TRP A 325 -11.73 12.11 -2.30
N LEU A 326 -10.53 12.68 -2.23
CA LEU A 326 -10.01 13.63 -3.20
C LEU A 326 -8.82 13.00 -3.91
N PHE A 327 -8.88 12.97 -5.22
CA PHE A 327 -7.73 12.66 -6.07
C PHE A 327 -7.32 13.93 -6.82
N ILE A 328 -6.05 14.30 -6.71
CA ILE A 328 -5.46 15.43 -7.43
C ILE A 328 -4.34 14.90 -8.33
N ASP A 329 -4.48 15.16 -9.61
CA ASP A 329 -3.45 14.98 -10.60
C ASP A 329 -2.63 16.27 -10.70
N ALA A 330 -1.37 16.20 -10.25
CA ALA A 330 -0.36 17.25 -10.34
C ALA A 330 0.76 16.83 -11.31
N SER A 331 0.40 16.15 -12.39
CA SER A 331 1.32 15.75 -13.47
C SER A 331 1.54 16.87 -14.49
N ARG A 332 2.57 16.74 -15.34
CA ARG A 332 2.90 17.76 -16.35
C ARG A 332 1.79 17.98 -17.39
N SER A 333 0.97 16.97 -17.69
CA SER A 333 -0.14 17.14 -18.63
C SER A 333 -1.09 18.25 -18.17
N THR A 334 -1.33 18.30 -16.85
CA THR A 334 -2.14 19.33 -16.21
C THR A 334 -1.46 20.71 -16.21
N GLY A 335 -0.15 20.78 -16.49
CA GLY A 335 0.65 22.00 -16.50
C GLY A 335 1.00 22.55 -17.89
N THR A 336 0.95 21.77 -18.97
CA THR A 336 1.48 22.21 -20.29
C THR A 336 0.62 21.86 -21.49
N PHE A 337 -0.28 22.77 -21.89
CA PHE A 337 -0.60 23.00 -23.30
C PHE A 337 -0.99 24.47 -23.53
N GLY A 338 -0.14 25.19 -24.26
CA GLY A 338 -0.42 26.54 -24.78
C GLY A 338 -0.29 27.64 -23.74
N SER A 339 0.46 28.69 -24.07
CA SER A 339 0.57 29.94 -23.32
C SER A 339 -0.77 30.32 -22.65
N SER A 340 -0.77 30.42 -21.31
CA SER A 340 -1.82 30.98 -20.44
C SER A 340 -3.02 30.11 -19.97
N THR A 341 -3.20 28.82 -20.29
CA THR A 341 -4.47 28.12 -19.89
C THR A 341 -4.37 26.83 -19.06
N SER A 342 -3.26 26.09 -19.04
CA SER A 342 -3.16 24.82 -18.28
C SER A 342 -2.64 24.96 -16.85
N ALA A 343 -1.64 25.81 -16.57
CA ALA A 343 -1.17 26.09 -15.20
C ALA A 343 -2.27 26.71 -14.31
N HIS A 344 -3.29 27.31 -14.92
CA HIS A 344 -4.48 27.81 -14.23
C HIS A 344 -5.37 26.71 -13.68
N PHE A 345 -5.47 25.54 -14.32
CA PHE A 345 -6.43 24.51 -13.89
C PHE A 345 -6.08 23.93 -12.52
N LEU A 346 -4.84 23.47 -12.33
CA LEU A 346 -4.43 22.90 -11.05
C LEU A 346 -4.48 23.95 -9.93
N ALA A 347 -4.11 25.20 -10.24
CA ALA A 347 -4.23 26.32 -9.32
C ALA A 347 -5.69 26.63 -8.96
N ALA A 348 -6.58 26.69 -9.96
CA ALA A 348 -8.02 26.91 -9.77
C ALA A 348 -8.66 25.77 -8.98
N ALA A 349 -8.35 24.52 -9.31
CA ALA A 349 -8.84 23.35 -8.61
C ALA A 349 -8.38 23.33 -7.15
N ARG A 350 -7.08 23.59 -6.90
CA ARG A 350 -6.51 23.76 -5.55
C ARG A 350 -7.32 24.78 -4.75
N ASN A 351 -7.57 25.95 -5.32
CA ASN A 351 -8.27 27.05 -4.64
C ASN A 351 -9.75 26.74 -4.37
N VAL A 352 -10.45 26.14 -5.34
CA VAL A 352 -11.86 25.73 -5.21
C VAL A 352 -12.02 24.64 -4.14
N ILE A 353 -11.08 23.70 -4.05
CA ILE A 353 -11.07 22.67 -3.02
C ILE A 353 -10.77 23.26 -1.63
N GLN A 354 -9.81 24.20 -1.55
CA GLN A 354 -9.48 24.89 -0.29
C GLN A 354 -10.67 25.66 0.29
N THR A 355 -11.46 26.33 -0.57
CA THR A 355 -12.68 27.03 -0.16
C THR A 355 -13.80 26.07 0.21
N LEU A 356 -13.88 24.90 -0.43
CA LEU A 356 -14.84 23.85 -0.07
C LEU A 356 -14.57 23.28 1.34
N GLY A 357 -13.30 23.06 1.68
CA GLY A 357 -12.87 22.63 3.02
C GLY A 357 -13.36 23.56 4.14
N ALA A 358 -13.23 24.89 3.96
CA ALA A 358 -13.64 25.87 4.98
C ALA A 358 -15.11 25.75 5.41
N LYS A 359 -15.98 25.26 4.52
CA LYS A 359 -17.43 25.19 4.74
C LYS A 359 -17.91 23.85 5.31
N THR A 360 -17.02 22.86 5.50
CA THR A 360 -17.42 21.45 5.65
C THR A 360 -16.75 20.74 6.84
N PHE A 361 -16.89 21.34 8.03
CA PHE A 361 -16.35 20.84 9.31
C PHE A 361 -16.78 19.41 9.73
N GLY A 362 -17.76 18.79 9.06
CA GLY A 362 -18.31 17.47 9.42
C GLY A 362 -17.60 16.24 8.82
N SER A 363 -16.91 16.39 7.69
CA SER A 363 -16.36 15.28 6.89
C SER A 363 -14.89 15.00 7.19
N ARG A 364 -14.46 13.75 7.03
CA ARG A 364 -13.03 13.38 7.04
C ARG A 364 -12.51 13.32 5.61
N PHE A 365 -11.36 13.95 5.38
CA PHE A 365 -10.78 14.09 4.06
C PHE A 365 -9.66 13.07 3.87
N HIS A 366 -9.64 12.49 2.68
CA HIS A 366 -8.59 11.62 2.17
C HIS A 366 -8.08 12.26 0.88
N VAL A 367 -6.78 12.54 0.78
CA VAL A 367 -6.19 13.25 -0.36
C VAL A 367 -5.08 12.38 -0.94
N LEU A 368 -5.32 11.90 -2.15
CA LEU A 368 -4.39 11.16 -2.99
C LEU A 368 -3.85 12.12 -4.06
N VAL A 369 -2.54 12.19 -4.21
CA VAL A 369 -1.88 13.07 -5.18
C VAL A 369 -1.00 12.25 -6.10
N LEU A 370 -1.09 12.52 -7.40
CA LEU A 370 -0.14 12.04 -8.41
C LEU A 370 0.79 13.21 -8.75
N GLN A 371 2.08 13.10 -8.44
CA GLN A 371 3.10 14.11 -8.75
C GLN A 371 4.44 13.42 -8.97
N ASN A 372 5.28 13.91 -9.88
CA ASN A 372 6.56 13.29 -10.24
C ASN A 372 6.43 11.81 -10.68
N GLY A 373 5.29 11.44 -11.27
CA GLY A 373 5.00 10.04 -11.64
C GLY A 373 4.77 9.09 -10.47
N LYS A 374 4.75 9.60 -9.23
CA LYS A 374 4.47 8.83 -8.00
C LYS A 374 3.08 9.16 -7.48
N ILE A 375 2.37 8.16 -7.00
CA ILE A 375 1.05 8.31 -6.39
C ILE A 375 1.19 8.16 -4.88
N GLY A 376 0.80 9.20 -4.13
CA GLY A 376 1.01 9.25 -2.69
C GLY A 376 -0.19 9.81 -1.93
N TRP A 377 -0.49 9.23 -0.78
CA TRP A 377 -1.48 9.79 0.14
C TRP A 377 -0.89 10.96 0.91
N TRP A 378 -1.24 12.17 0.50
CA TRP A 378 -0.88 13.38 1.25
C TRP A 378 -1.67 13.52 2.53
N ILE A 379 -2.92 13.04 2.54
CA ILE A 379 -3.75 12.97 3.73
C ILE A 379 -4.48 11.63 3.74
N LYS A 380 -4.10 10.75 4.68
CA LYS A 380 -4.80 9.47 4.89
C LYS A 380 -6.06 9.58 5.73
N ARG A 381 -6.21 10.63 6.57
CA ARG A 381 -7.43 10.97 7.33
C ARG A 381 -7.28 12.36 7.97
N GLY A 382 -7.79 13.40 7.33
CA GLY A 382 -7.59 14.79 7.77
C GLY A 382 -8.88 15.55 8.04
N THR A 383 -8.72 16.70 8.68
CA THR A 383 -9.75 17.75 8.75
C THR A 383 -9.65 18.64 7.51
N ALA A 384 -10.68 19.44 7.26
CA ALA A 384 -10.64 20.47 6.21
C ALA A 384 -9.44 21.43 6.34
N GLN A 385 -9.07 21.81 7.57
CA GLN A 385 -7.93 22.68 7.82
C GLN A 385 -6.60 22.00 7.42
N ALA A 386 -6.47 20.69 7.67
CA ALA A 386 -5.32 19.93 7.21
C ALA A 386 -5.23 19.91 5.68
N VAL A 387 -6.37 19.74 4.98
CA VAL A 387 -6.43 19.83 3.52
C VAL A 387 -5.98 21.20 3.04
N GLN A 388 -6.46 22.29 3.64
CA GLN A 388 -6.06 23.65 3.25
C GLN A 388 -4.55 23.86 3.36
N LYS A 389 -3.96 23.48 4.50
CA LYS A 389 -2.52 23.60 4.75
C LYS A 389 -1.70 22.75 3.81
N THR A 390 -2.11 21.50 3.57
CA THR A 390 -1.37 20.56 2.74
C THR A 390 -1.48 20.90 1.26
N LEU A 391 -2.66 21.28 0.77
CA LEU A 391 -2.83 21.72 -0.62
C LEU A 391 -2.14 23.04 -0.90
N GLY A 392 -2.00 23.93 0.09
CA GLY A 392 -1.20 25.16 -0.07
C GLY A 392 0.28 24.92 -0.35
N ARG A 393 0.79 23.70 -0.09
CA ARG A 393 2.17 23.29 -0.44
C ARG A 393 2.30 22.74 -1.86
N LEU A 394 1.19 22.49 -2.55
CA LEU A 394 1.22 22.09 -3.95
C LEU A 394 1.51 23.33 -4.78
N THR A 395 2.79 23.57 -5.05
CA THR A 395 3.30 24.71 -5.84
C THR A 395 3.71 24.33 -7.24
N GLU A 396 3.87 23.03 -7.52
CA GLU A 396 4.47 22.54 -8.76
C GLU A 396 3.69 21.37 -9.36
N ALA A 397 3.69 21.28 -10.69
CA ALA A 397 3.19 20.13 -11.46
C ALA A 397 4.31 19.48 -12.28
N SER A 398 4.41 18.15 -12.25
CA SER A 398 5.53 17.42 -12.85
C SER A 398 5.26 15.91 -13.01
N GLY A 399 5.92 15.27 -13.99
CA GLY A 399 5.82 13.81 -14.22
C GLY A 399 4.66 13.36 -15.12
N LYS A 400 4.53 12.04 -15.31
CA LYS A 400 3.55 11.39 -16.20
C LYS A 400 2.18 11.19 -15.53
N SER A 401 1.13 11.22 -16.33
CA SER A 401 -0.28 11.17 -15.90
C SER A 401 -0.80 9.73 -15.88
N HIS A 402 -0.25 8.91 -14.98
CA HIS A 402 -0.68 7.52 -14.77
C HIS A 402 -1.96 7.46 -13.92
N LEU A 403 -3.09 7.86 -14.51
CA LEU A 403 -4.37 7.98 -13.77
C LEU A 403 -5.01 6.62 -13.42
N THR A 404 -4.80 5.58 -14.24
CA THR A 404 -5.41 4.26 -14.00
C THR A 404 -4.93 3.62 -12.68
N PRO A 405 -3.61 3.56 -12.39
CA PRO A 405 -3.13 3.11 -11.09
C PRO A 405 -3.68 3.95 -9.93
N ALA A 406 -3.77 5.27 -10.08
CA ALA A 406 -4.28 6.16 -9.03
C ALA A 406 -5.76 5.89 -8.70
N LEU A 407 -6.62 5.71 -9.72
CA LEU A 407 -8.02 5.33 -9.52
C LEU A 407 -8.15 3.95 -8.86
N ASN A 408 -7.29 3.00 -9.20
CA ASN A 408 -7.28 1.68 -8.56
C ASN A 408 -6.88 1.78 -7.09
N GLN A 409 -5.86 2.57 -6.75
CA GLN A 409 -5.45 2.80 -5.35
C GLN A 409 -6.55 3.49 -4.54
N LEU A 410 -7.20 4.51 -5.12
CA LEU A 410 -8.35 5.19 -4.52
C LEU A 410 -9.50 4.22 -4.25
N ARG A 411 -9.87 3.42 -5.27
CA ARG A 411 -10.91 2.38 -5.15
C ARG A 411 -10.59 1.38 -4.06
N ASN A 412 -9.35 0.88 -4.01
CA ASN A 412 -8.93 -0.10 -3.02
C ASN A 412 -9.01 0.48 -1.61
N ALA A 413 -8.61 1.73 -1.40
CA ALA A 413 -8.74 2.41 -0.10
C ALA A 413 -10.21 2.60 0.31
N ILE A 414 -11.08 2.98 -0.64
CA ILE A 414 -12.54 3.05 -0.42
C ILE A 414 -13.11 1.68 -0.03
N GLN A 415 -12.67 0.61 -0.71
CA GLN A 415 -13.10 -0.75 -0.40
C GLN A 415 -12.64 -1.21 0.99
N LYS A 416 -11.39 -0.91 1.38
CA LYS A 416 -10.86 -1.24 2.72
C LYS A 416 -11.63 -0.50 3.83
N GLN A 417 -12.05 0.74 3.61
CA GLN A 417 -12.81 1.51 4.61
C GLN A 417 -14.32 1.23 4.64
N GLY A 418 -14.83 0.47 3.66
CA GLY A 418 -16.26 0.35 3.39
C GLY A 418 -16.84 1.64 2.81
N VAL A 419 -18.06 1.55 2.27
CA VAL A 419 -18.74 2.67 1.61
C VAL A 419 -19.96 3.08 2.40
N LEU A 420 -20.09 4.38 2.68
CA LEU A 420 -21.28 5.00 3.25
C LEU A 420 -22.04 5.79 2.19
N GLU A 421 -23.35 5.92 2.36
CA GLU A 421 -24.20 6.69 1.44
C GLU A 421 -23.75 8.15 1.33
N GLY A 422 -23.25 8.72 2.43
CA GLY A 422 -22.75 10.09 2.44
C GLY A 422 -21.30 10.26 1.96
N ASP A 423 -20.60 9.17 1.62
CA ASP A 423 -19.25 9.29 1.05
C ASP A 423 -19.31 10.00 -0.30
N ARG A 424 -18.23 10.70 -0.65
CA ARG A 424 -18.12 11.43 -1.91
C ARG A 424 -16.72 11.24 -2.49
N VAL A 425 -16.62 11.24 -3.81
CA VAL A 425 -15.34 11.22 -4.53
C VAL A 425 -15.25 12.44 -5.42
N LEU A 426 -14.14 13.15 -5.35
CA LEU A 426 -13.81 14.26 -6.23
C LEU A 426 -12.49 13.95 -6.93
N LEU A 427 -12.55 13.80 -8.25
CA LEU A 427 -11.39 13.62 -9.11
C LEU A 427 -11.01 14.99 -9.70
N CYS A 428 -9.73 15.35 -9.66
CA CYS A 428 -9.21 16.58 -10.22
C CYS A 428 -8.08 16.21 -11.19
N SER A 429 -8.36 16.29 -12.49
CA SER A 429 -7.41 16.00 -13.57
C SER A 429 -7.92 16.58 -14.87
N ASP A 430 -7.02 16.93 -15.77
CA ASP A 430 -7.33 17.34 -17.14
C ASP A 430 -7.83 16.18 -18.03
N GLY A 431 -7.72 14.94 -17.56
CA GLY A 431 -8.11 13.73 -18.29
C GLY A 431 -7.10 13.29 -19.35
N MET A 432 -5.91 13.88 -19.36
CA MET A 432 -4.81 13.44 -20.21
C MET A 432 -4.18 12.19 -19.60
N LEU A 433 -4.12 11.12 -20.39
CA LEU A 433 -3.65 9.81 -19.95
C LEU A 433 -2.30 9.52 -20.62
N SER A 434 -1.25 9.33 -19.81
CA SER A 434 0.00 8.77 -20.32
C SER A 434 -0.18 7.25 -20.50
N PRO A 435 0.16 6.67 -21.67
CA PRO A 435 0.09 5.22 -21.86
C PRO A 435 1.02 4.52 -20.86
N GLU A 436 0.57 3.39 -20.33
CA GLU A 436 1.43 2.52 -19.51
C GLU A 436 2.48 1.84 -20.39
N THR A 437 3.62 1.47 -19.81
CA THR A 437 4.70 0.75 -20.49
C THR A 437 4.12 -0.47 -21.23
N GLU A 438 4.47 -0.63 -22.51
CA GLU A 438 4.04 -1.73 -23.38
C GLU A 438 2.54 -1.76 -23.74
N LYS A 439 1.76 -0.70 -23.48
CA LYS A 439 0.33 -0.64 -23.84
C LYS A 439 0.04 0.45 -24.86
N THR A 440 -0.92 0.18 -25.73
CA THR A 440 -1.44 1.20 -26.65
C THR A 440 -2.27 2.25 -25.90
N VAL A 441 -2.41 3.43 -26.50
CA VAL A 441 -3.30 4.49 -25.99
C VAL A 441 -4.74 3.99 -25.88
N SER A 442 -5.22 3.20 -26.85
CA SER A 442 -6.59 2.65 -26.83
C SER A 442 -6.81 1.66 -25.70
N GLU A 443 -5.84 0.82 -25.36
CA GLU A 443 -5.95 -0.12 -24.24
C GLU A 443 -5.91 0.62 -22.90
N SER A 444 -5.04 1.62 -22.78
CA SER A 444 -4.94 2.47 -21.59
C SER A 444 -6.27 3.19 -21.32
N LYS A 445 -6.93 3.70 -22.37
CA LYS A 445 -8.29 4.27 -22.27
C LYS A 445 -9.33 3.26 -21.77
N LYS A 446 -9.39 2.06 -22.34
CA LYS A 446 -10.35 1.01 -21.93
C LYS A 446 -10.16 0.65 -20.46
N ARG A 447 -8.92 0.52 -20.00
CA ARG A 447 -8.59 0.20 -18.60
C ARG A 447 -8.96 1.35 -17.67
N PHE A 448 -8.69 2.58 -18.07
CA PHE A 448 -9.12 3.76 -17.31
C PHE A 448 -10.66 3.82 -17.18
N ARG A 449 -11.41 3.66 -18.28
CA ARG A 449 -12.89 3.61 -18.26
C ARG A 449 -13.39 2.52 -17.31
N LYS A 450 -12.80 1.32 -17.36
CA LYS A 450 -13.14 0.22 -16.43
C LYS A 450 -12.87 0.60 -14.97
N ALA A 451 -11.73 1.24 -14.67
CA ALA A 451 -11.39 1.68 -13.33
C ALA A 451 -12.37 2.75 -12.82
N LEU A 452 -12.70 3.73 -13.67
CA LEU A 452 -13.64 4.81 -13.37
C LEU A 452 -15.06 4.29 -13.14
N LEU A 453 -15.53 3.36 -13.98
CA LEU A 453 -16.83 2.71 -13.83
C LEU A 453 -16.90 1.94 -12.49
N ASN A 454 -15.89 1.14 -12.18
CA ASN A 454 -15.84 0.38 -10.93
C ASN A 454 -15.85 1.27 -9.68
N LEU A 455 -15.18 2.44 -9.74
CA LEU A 455 -15.16 3.42 -8.66
C LEU A 455 -16.52 4.10 -8.50
N SER A 456 -17.09 4.59 -9.61
CA SER A 456 -18.32 5.38 -9.62
C SER A 456 -19.60 4.56 -9.38
N GLN A 457 -19.60 3.27 -9.72
CA GLN A 457 -20.66 2.34 -9.30
C GLN A 457 -20.68 2.11 -7.79
N ARG A 458 -19.52 2.20 -7.13
CA ARG A 458 -19.43 2.08 -5.66
C ARG A 458 -19.84 3.36 -4.99
N ILE A 459 -19.35 4.52 -5.43
CA ILE A 459 -19.73 5.83 -4.90
C ILE A 459 -20.41 6.64 -6.02
N SER A 460 -21.75 6.64 -6.04
CA SER A 460 -22.52 7.34 -7.08
C SER A 460 -22.38 8.86 -7.04
N THR A 461 -21.95 9.39 -5.90
CA THR A 461 -21.60 10.80 -5.66
C THR A 461 -20.13 11.06 -6.06
N THR A 462 -19.72 10.56 -7.23
CA THR A 462 -18.41 10.86 -7.83
C THR A 462 -18.53 12.05 -8.77
N ALA A 463 -17.68 13.06 -8.60
CA ALA A 463 -17.52 14.17 -9.54
C ALA A 463 -16.09 14.24 -10.06
N TRP A 464 -15.93 14.82 -11.24
CA TRP A 464 -14.64 15.06 -11.88
C TRP A 464 -14.54 16.53 -12.28
N LEU A 465 -13.64 17.26 -11.62
CA LEU A 465 -13.19 18.59 -11.98
C LEU A 465 -12.20 18.53 -13.15
N HIS A 466 -12.51 19.23 -14.24
CA HIS A 466 -11.68 19.29 -15.44
C HIS A 466 -11.61 20.73 -15.98
N PRO A 467 -10.59 21.10 -16.77
CA PRO A 467 -10.52 22.43 -17.39
C PRO A 467 -11.56 22.59 -18.50
N GLN A 468 -11.83 23.83 -18.91
CA GLN A 468 -12.60 24.13 -20.12
C GLN A 468 -11.96 23.44 -21.36
N LEU A 469 -12.74 22.60 -22.04
CA LEU A 469 -12.22 21.74 -23.11
C LEU A 469 -12.07 22.49 -24.43
N GLN A 470 -10.85 22.52 -24.95
CA GLN A 470 -10.56 23.01 -26.31
C GLN A 470 -11.21 22.10 -27.37
N ARG A 471 -11.45 22.62 -28.58
CA ARG A 471 -12.26 21.98 -29.65
C ARG A 471 -11.95 20.49 -29.88
N GLY A 472 -10.69 20.05 -29.80
CA GLY A 472 -10.29 18.65 -29.98
C GLY A 472 -10.57 17.74 -28.77
N MET A 473 -10.62 18.29 -27.55
CA MET A 473 -10.86 17.54 -26.30
C MET A 473 -12.34 17.49 -25.90
N ARG A 474 -13.22 18.23 -26.58
CA ARG A 474 -14.66 18.30 -26.25
C ARG A 474 -15.38 16.94 -26.29
N HIS A 475 -14.89 16.01 -27.10
CA HIS A 475 -15.45 14.66 -27.19
C HIS A 475 -14.72 13.67 -26.27
N TRP A 476 -13.48 13.98 -25.86
CA TRP A 476 -12.60 13.07 -25.13
C TRP A 476 -13.10 12.73 -23.72
N LEU A 477 -13.38 13.73 -22.90
CA LEU A 477 -13.83 13.52 -21.51
C LEU A 477 -15.24 12.91 -21.44
N PRO A 478 -16.22 13.37 -22.24
CA PRO A 478 -17.52 12.70 -22.35
C PRO A 478 -17.42 11.24 -22.80
N GLU A 479 -16.55 10.90 -23.74
CA GLU A 479 -16.29 9.50 -24.12
C GLU A 479 -15.74 8.67 -22.96
N LEU A 480 -14.88 9.24 -22.09
CA LEU A 480 -14.35 8.51 -20.94
C LEU A 480 -15.39 8.28 -19.84
N THR A 481 -16.36 9.17 -19.68
CA THR A 481 -17.40 9.07 -18.65
C THR A 481 -18.71 8.46 -19.13
N GLU A 482 -18.87 8.25 -20.44
CA GLU A 482 -20.04 7.60 -21.03
C GLU A 482 -20.32 6.23 -20.37
N GLY A 483 -21.54 6.07 -19.87
CA GLY A 483 -22.00 4.89 -19.13
C GLY A 483 -21.68 4.90 -17.63
N THR A 484 -21.03 5.95 -17.10
CA THR A 484 -20.73 6.11 -15.67
C THR A 484 -21.63 7.16 -15.01
N PRO A 485 -21.93 7.07 -13.70
CA PRO A 485 -22.65 8.11 -12.96
C PRO A 485 -21.77 9.32 -12.59
N VAL A 486 -20.58 9.47 -13.17
CA VAL A 486 -19.63 10.54 -12.83
C VAL A 486 -20.16 11.89 -13.33
N ARG A 487 -20.27 12.87 -12.44
CA ARG A 487 -20.62 14.24 -12.81
C ARG A 487 -19.37 15.01 -13.23
N LEU A 488 -19.30 15.42 -14.50
CA LEU A 488 -18.29 16.35 -14.98
C LEU A 488 -18.61 17.77 -14.48
N ILE A 489 -17.59 18.49 -14.01
CA ILE A 489 -17.67 19.87 -13.55
C ILE A 489 -16.48 20.61 -14.17
N ALA A 490 -16.76 21.54 -15.08
CA ALA A 490 -15.73 22.36 -15.69
C ALA A 490 -15.24 23.43 -14.69
N LEU A 491 -13.95 23.72 -14.69
CA LEU A 491 -13.37 24.91 -14.06
C LEU A 491 -12.94 25.88 -15.17
N ASP A 492 -13.29 27.15 -14.98
CA ASP A 492 -12.97 28.26 -15.89
C ASP A 492 -11.50 28.64 -15.89
#